data_AF-A0A0L0FKL6-F1
#
_entry.id   AF-A0A0L0FKL6-F1
#
_cell.length_a   1.000
_cell.length_b   1.000
_cell.length_c   1.000
_cell.angle_alpha   90.00
_cell.angle_beta   90.00
_cell.angle_gamma   90.00
#
_symmetry.space_group_name_H-M   'P 1'
#
loop_
_entity.id
_entity.type
_entity.pdbx_description
1 polymer ?
#
loop_
_entity_poly.entity_id
_entity_poly.type
_entity_poly.pdbx_seq_one_letter_code
_entity_poly.pdbx_strand_id
1 'polypeptide(L)'
;MGGEAQGGTVDTVVHLLENGLPPTIVGKAAQAPNKGETRMVLPLVYYNRFAGAWTIPFFMAPVNSKVVEWTNNEIGYSPKLAYNEVMGMPNITSVLIGGLLGMVGGSFFIMKATRDMIFNLGWLPKPGDGPSRRTMARGYCLTTFYATSADGKCVETLRWANVGDPGGFATAVYQ
;
A
#
# COMPACT_ATOMS: atom_id res chain seq x y z
N MET A 1 -3.48 1.52 13.20
CA MET A 1 -4.34 0.44 12.69
C MET A 1 -3.95 -0.84 13.41
N GLY A 2 -4.93 -1.68 13.74
CA GLY A 2 -4.69 -3.03 14.24
C GLY A 2 -5.11 -4.04 13.19
N GLY A 3 -4.17 -4.79 12.62
CA GLY A 3 -4.38 -5.81 11.61
C GLY A 3 -3.06 -6.49 11.23
N GLU A 4 -3.10 -7.78 10.90
CA GLU A 4 -1.93 -8.55 10.46
C GLU A 4 -1.87 -8.57 8.92
N ALA A 5 -0.68 -8.70 8.35
CA ALA A 5 -0.51 -8.81 6.92
C ALA A 5 -1.15 -10.11 6.40
N GLN A 6 -1.92 -10.01 5.32
CA GLN A 6 -2.49 -11.19 4.66
C GLN A 6 -1.40 -11.91 3.88
N GLY A 7 -1.41 -13.25 3.85
CA GLY A 7 -0.41 -14.03 3.10
C GLY A 7 -0.34 -13.65 1.61
N GLY A 8 -1.45 -13.20 1.01
CA GLY A 8 -1.47 -12.71 -0.37
C GLY A 8 -0.66 -11.43 -0.62
N THR A 9 -0.50 -10.58 0.40
CA THR A 9 0.36 -9.38 0.29
C THR A 9 1.83 -9.78 0.17
N VAL A 10 2.25 -10.79 0.93
CA VAL A 10 3.63 -11.30 0.91
C VAL A 10 3.94 -11.95 -0.44
N ASP A 11 3.02 -12.78 -0.95
CA ASP A 11 3.17 -13.43 -2.26
C ASP A 11 3.26 -12.40 -3.40
N THR A 12 2.45 -11.33 -3.33
CA THR A 12 2.50 -10.24 -4.31
C THR A 12 3.87 -9.53 -4.30
N VAL A 13 4.45 -9.31 -3.12
CA VAL A 13 5.80 -8.73 -3.00
C VAL A 13 6.85 -9.66 -3.60
N VAL A 14 6.78 -10.96 -3.33
CA VAL A 14 7.72 -11.94 -3.89
C VAL A 14 7.60 -12.00 -5.40
N HIS A 15 6.38 -12.07 -5.93
CA HIS A 15 6.15 -12.04 -7.37
C HIS A 15 6.67 -10.74 -7.99
N LEU A 16 6.45 -9.59 -7.35
CA LEU A 16 6.96 -8.31 -7.82
C LEU A 16 8.49 -8.29 -7.91
N LEU A 17 9.17 -8.89 -6.92
CA LEU A 17 10.63 -8.97 -6.90
C LEU A 17 11.19 -9.95 -7.95
N GLU A 18 10.53 -11.08 -8.17
CA GLU A 18 11.00 -12.11 -9.12
C GLU A 18 10.66 -11.82 -10.57
N ASN A 19 9.43 -11.37 -10.81
CA ASN A 19 8.83 -11.34 -12.15
C ASN A 19 8.39 -9.93 -12.55
N GLY A 20 8.58 -8.94 -11.68
CA GLY A 20 8.01 -7.61 -11.87
C GLY A 20 6.49 -7.60 -11.70
N LEU A 21 5.85 -6.51 -12.11
CA LEU A 21 4.40 -6.42 -12.10
C LEU A 21 3.82 -7.42 -13.10
N PRO A 22 2.88 -8.29 -12.71
CA PRO A 22 2.30 -9.27 -13.62
C PRO A 22 1.61 -8.58 -14.80
N PRO A 23 1.61 -9.19 -16.00
CA PRO A 23 1.03 -8.58 -17.21
C PRO A 23 -0.48 -8.30 -17.07
N THR A 24 -1.18 -9.05 -16.22
CA THR A 24 -2.58 -8.78 -15.84
C THR A 24 -2.77 -7.43 -15.16
N ILE A 25 -1.72 -6.89 -14.52
CA ILE A 25 -1.68 -5.57 -13.86
C ILE A 25 -1.11 -4.48 -14.78
N VAL A 26 -0.21 -4.82 -15.70
CA VAL A 26 0.46 -3.83 -16.56
C VAL A 26 -0.26 -3.57 -17.88
N GLY A 27 -1.04 -4.52 -18.40
CA GLY A 27 -1.62 -4.40 -19.73
C GLY A 27 -2.80 -5.34 -19.96
N LYS A 28 -3.97 -4.98 -19.44
CA LYS A 28 -5.20 -5.69 -19.78
C LYS A 28 -5.63 -5.24 -21.18
N ALA A 29 -5.67 -6.16 -22.14
CA ALA A 29 -6.07 -5.90 -23.53
C ALA A 29 -7.51 -5.33 -23.69
N ALA A 30 -8.31 -5.34 -22.62
CA ALA A 30 -9.68 -4.82 -22.56
C ALA A 30 -9.80 -3.48 -21.81
N GLN A 31 -8.71 -2.75 -21.58
CA GLN A 31 -8.77 -1.44 -20.92
C GLN A 31 -9.57 -0.43 -21.77
N ALA A 32 -10.48 0.29 -21.12
CA ALA A 32 -11.17 1.42 -21.72
C ALA A 32 -10.16 2.44 -22.27
N PRO A 33 -10.48 3.14 -23.36
CA PRO A 33 -9.63 4.19 -23.89
C PRO A 33 -9.28 5.20 -22.79
N ASN A 34 -8.01 5.59 -22.71
CA ASN A 34 -7.50 6.47 -21.64
C ASN A 34 -8.27 7.79 -21.60
N LYS A 35 -9.14 7.98 -20.59
CA LYS A 35 -9.87 9.24 -20.35
C LYS A 35 -9.06 10.28 -19.56
N GLY A 36 -7.87 9.92 -19.07
CA GLY A 36 -6.97 10.82 -18.35
C GLY A 36 -5.56 10.25 -18.23
N GLU A 37 -4.61 11.10 -17.83
CA GLU A 37 -3.23 10.70 -17.56
C GLU A 37 -3.04 10.50 -16.05
N THR A 38 -2.47 9.35 -15.66
CA THR A 38 -2.12 9.06 -14.27
C THR A 38 -0.61 8.93 -14.13
N ARG A 39 -0.03 9.67 -13.18
CA ARG A 39 1.39 9.61 -12.86
C ARG A 39 1.58 9.18 -11.42
N MET A 40 2.27 8.06 -11.24
CA MET A 40 2.79 7.69 -9.93
C MET A 40 3.93 8.64 -9.54
N VAL A 41 3.86 9.16 -8.32
CA VAL A 41 4.90 9.97 -7.70
C VAL A 41 5.49 9.15 -6.56
N LEU A 42 6.77 8.80 -6.65
CA LEU A 42 7.48 8.05 -5.61
C LEU A 42 8.46 9.00 -4.89
N PRO A 43 8.01 9.71 -3.84
CA PRO A 43 8.92 10.56 -3.07
C PRO A 43 9.83 9.69 -2.19
N LEU A 44 11.13 10.02 -2.15
CA LEU A 44 12.11 9.28 -1.34
C LEU A 44 11.80 9.39 0.16
N VAL A 45 11.87 10.59 0.73
CA VAL A 45 11.54 10.90 2.13
C VAL A 45 11.15 12.37 2.22
N TYR A 46 10.05 12.70 2.89
CA TYR A 46 9.69 14.07 3.23
C TYR A 46 8.89 14.12 4.54
N TYR A 47 8.75 15.31 5.13
CA TYR A 47 7.89 15.50 6.30
C TYR A 47 6.50 15.94 5.86
N ASN A 48 5.48 15.13 6.16
CA ASN A 48 4.10 15.48 5.89
C ASN A 48 3.52 16.27 7.07
N ARG A 49 3.30 17.58 6.86
CA ARG A 49 2.80 18.49 7.90
C ARG A 49 1.37 18.19 8.34
N PHE A 50 0.52 17.66 7.47
CA PHE A 50 -0.86 17.29 7.82
C PHE A 50 -0.89 16.03 8.69
N ALA A 51 -0.04 15.05 8.38
CA ALA A 51 0.06 13.82 9.16
C ALA A 51 0.96 13.95 10.41
N GLY A 52 1.78 15.00 10.50
CA GLY A 52 2.75 15.18 11.58
C GLY A 52 3.81 14.08 11.62
N ALA A 53 4.19 13.54 10.46
CA ALA A 53 5.04 12.36 10.35
C ALA A 53 6.02 12.47 9.19
N TRP A 54 7.17 11.82 9.34
CA TRP A 54 8.08 11.56 8.22
C TRP A 54 7.51 10.46 7.35
N THR A 55 7.82 10.48 6.06
CA THR A 55 7.31 9.48 5.11
C THR A 55 8.42 8.61 4.55
N ILE A 56 8.13 7.33 4.34
CA ILE A 56 8.96 6.44 3.52
C ILE A 56 8.12 5.82 2.40
N PRO A 57 8.74 5.31 1.31
CA PRO A 57 8.00 4.65 0.24
C PRO A 57 7.19 3.46 0.77
N PHE A 58 5.94 3.34 0.36
CA PHE A 58 5.14 2.15 0.63
C PHE A 58 5.39 1.10 -0.45
N PHE A 59 5.72 -0.12 -0.05
CA PHE A 59 6.18 -1.17 -0.97
C PHE A 59 5.11 -1.62 -1.98
N MET A 60 3.81 -1.52 -1.65
CA MET A 60 2.72 -1.82 -2.60
C MET A 60 2.31 -0.62 -3.45
N ALA A 61 2.88 0.56 -3.26
CA ALA A 61 2.52 1.75 -4.03
C ALA A 61 2.57 1.52 -5.55
N PRO A 62 3.55 0.80 -6.13
CA PRO A 62 3.55 0.50 -7.57
C PRO A 62 2.33 -0.32 -8.02
N VAL A 63 1.92 -1.31 -7.23
CA VAL A 63 0.76 -2.16 -7.53
C VAL A 63 -0.53 -1.36 -7.42
N ASN A 64 -0.72 -0.65 -6.31
CA ASN A 64 -1.93 0.13 -6.07
C ASN A 64 -2.09 1.27 -7.09
N SER A 65 -0.97 1.87 -7.54
CA SER A 65 -1.00 2.92 -8.58
C SER A 65 -1.64 2.44 -9.89
N LYS A 66 -1.52 1.15 -10.23
CA LYS A 66 -2.13 0.57 -11.44
C LYS A 66 -3.64 0.44 -11.31
N VAL A 67 -4.13 0.09 -10.12
CA VAL A 67 -5.58 0.08 -9.84
C VAL A 67 -6.15 1.49 -9.95
N VAL A 68 -5.44 2.49 -9.43
CA VAL A 68 -5.83 3.91 -9.52
C VAL A 68 -5.81 4.39 -10.97
N GLU A 69 -4.76 4.07 -11.72
CA GLU A 69 -4.64 4.38 -13.15
C GLU A 69 -5.81 3.78 -13.94
N TRP A 70 -6.14 2.51 -13.73
CA TRP A 70 -7.29 1.87 -14.37
C TRP A 70 -8.60 2.54 -14.03
N THR A 71 -8.80 2.87 -12.76
CA THR A 71 -10.02 3.55 -12.30
C THR A 71 -10.14 4.92 -12.97
N ASN A 72 -9.06 5.70 -13.02
CA ASN A 72 -9.05 7.01 -13.67
C ASN A 72 -9.30 6.91 -15.18
N ASN A 73 -8.74 5.89 -15.85
CA ASN A 73 -8.99 5.63 -17.27
C ASN A 73 -10.46 5.27 -17.55
N GLU A 74 -11.09 4.50 -16.66
CA GLU A 74 -12.48 4.08 -16.78
C GLU A 74 -13.46 5.23 -16.55
N ILE A 75 -13.31 5.99 -15.46
CA ILE A 75 -14.30 6.99 -15.03
C ILE A 75 -13.92 8.43 -15.42
N GLY A 76 -12.67 8.68 -15.81
CA GLY A 76 -12.19 10.03 -16.16
C GLY A 76 -12.18 11.00 -14.98
N TYR A 77 -11.76 10.54 -13.79
CA TYR A 77 -11.81 11.35 -12.55
C TYR A 77 -11.00 12.65 -12.66
N SER A 78 -9.80 12.60 -13.23
CA SER A 78 -8.99 13.79 -13.50
C SER A 78 -8.21 13.64 -14.82
N PRO A 79 -8.11 14.72 -15.63
CA PRO A 79 -7.26 14.73 -16.82
C PRO A 79 -5.78 14.50 -16.49
N LYS A 80 -5.32 14.94 -15.31
CA LYS A 80 -3.93 14.80 -14.83
C LYS A 80 -3.95 14.40 -13.36
N LEU A 81 -3.93 13.10 -13.10
CA LEU A 81 -3.91 12.53 -11.75
C LEU A 81 -2.46 12.26 -11.30
N ALA A 82 -2.03 12.90 -10.22
CA ALA A 82 -0.80 12.54 -9.53
C ALA A 82 -1.15 11.72 -8.29
N TYR A 83 -0.52 10.56 -8.12
CA TYR A 83 -0.83 9.63 -7.03
C TYR A 83 0.43 9.11 -6.36
N ASN A 84 0.41 9.04 -5.02
CA ASN A 84 1.49 8.49 -4.22
C ASN A 84 0.94 7.75 -2.99
N GLU A 85 1.64 6.70 -2.57
CA GLU A 85 1.42 6.03 -1.29
C GLU A 85 2.73 5.91 -0.53
N VAL A 86 2.66 6.23 0.76
CA VAL A 86 3.80 6.29 1.67
C VAL A 86 3.42 5.75 3.04
N MET A 87 4.40 5.26 3.79
CA MET A 87 4.23 4.89 5.19
C MET A 87 4.71 6.03 6.08
N GLY A 88 3.98 6.29 7.17
CA GLY A 88 4.35 7.28 8.17
C GLY A 88 5.34 6.74 9.20
N MET A 89 6.34 7.54 9.54
CA MET A 89 7.35 7.29 10.57
C MET A 89 7.32 8.44 11.59
N PRO A 90 7.43 8.14 12.90
CA PRO A 90 7.26 9.14 13.95
C PRO A 90 8.39 10.18 13.97
N ASN A 91 9.61 9.78 13.59
CA ASN A 91 10.77 10.68 13.56
C ASN A 91 11.78 10.24 12.49
N ILE A 92 12.73 11.13 12.17
CA ILE A 92 13.76 10.88 11.15
C ILE A 92 14.69 9.72 11.53
N THR A 93 14.92 9.48 12.82
CA THR A 93 15.73 8.35 13.28
C THR A 93 15.05 7.02 12.94
N SER A 94 13.73 6.92 13.10
CA SER A 94 12.94 5.76 12.65
C SER A 94 12.98 5.58 11.13
N VAL A 95 13.05 6.66 10.35
CA VAL A 95 13.26 6.57 8.91
C VAL A 95 14.62 5.96 8.58
N LEU A 96 15.69 6.41 9.25
CA LEU A 96 17.04 5.90 9.01
C LEU A 96 17.17 4.43 9.42
N ILE A 97 16.66 4.07 10.60
CA ILE A 97 16.66 2.68 11.08
C ILE A 97 15.78 1.81 10.19
N GLY A 98 14.58 2.28 9.84
CA GLY A 98 13.67 1.56 8.93
C GLY A 98 14.22 1.43 7.51
N GLY A 99 14.95 2.42 7.02
CA GLY A 99 15.66 2.36 5.74
C GLY A 99 16.80 1.35 5.77
N LEU A 100 17.58 1.31 6.86
CA LEU A 100 18.65 0.32 7.03
C LEU A 100 18.09 -1.10 7.14
N LEU A 101 17.04 -1.30 7.96
CA LEU A 101 16.34 -2.58 8.09
C LEU A 101 15.63 -2.97 6.79
N GLY A 102 15.07 -2.02 6.05
CA GLY A 102 14.43 -2.24 4.76
C GLY A 102 15.44 -2.61 3.67
N MET A 103 16.64 -2.02 3.68
CA MET A 103 17.73 -2.45 2.81
C MET A 103 18.21 -3.85 3.18
N VAL A 104 18.50 -4.11 4.45
CA VAL A 104 18.99 -5.42 4.92
C VAL A 104 17.94 -6.50 4.71
N GLY A 105 16.70 -6.28 5.18
CA GLY A 105 15.56 -7.16 5.00
C GLY A 105 15.17 -7.34 3.54
N GLY A 106 15.13 -6.25 2.76
CA GLY A 106 14.88 -6.30 1.32
C GLY A 106 15.92 -7.12 0.57
N SER A 107 17.19 -7.04 0.97
CA SER A 107 18.28 -7.87 0.42
C SER A 107 18.00 -9.37 0.65
N PHE A 108 17.49 -9.74 1.82
CA PHE A 108 17.10 -11.12 2.13
C PHE A 108 15.88 -11.61 1.34
N PHE A 109 14.95 -10.72 0.98
CA PHE A 109 13.79 -11.05 0.13
C PHE A 109 14.14 -11.11 -1.37
N ILE A 110 15.14 -10.35 -1.83
CA ILE A 110 15.66 -10.38 -3.20
C ILE A 110 16.44 -11.68 -3.47
N MET A 111 17.18 -12.17 -2.47
CA MET A 111 17.94 -13.41 -2.59
C MET A 111 17.03 -14.64 -2.41
N LYS A 112 16.79 -15.37 -3.51
CA LYS A 112 15.93 -16.57 -3.54
C LYS A 112 16.22 -17.57 -2.43
N ALA A 113 17.49 -17.87 -2.16
CA ALA A 113 17.89 -18.85 -1.14
C ALA A 113 17.49 -18.44 0.30
N THR A 114 17.64 -17.16 0.66
CA THR A 114 17.27 -16.66 1.99
C THR A 114 15.76 -16.48 2.12
N ARG A 115 15.09 -16.11 1.03
CA ARG A 115 13.63 -16.04 0.98
C ARG A 115 12.99 -17.42 1.17
N ASP A 116 13.45 -18.43 0.43
CA ASP A 116 12.95 -19.81 0.55
C ASP A 116 13.21 -20.36 1.97
N MET A 117 14.32 -19.99 2.60
CA MET A 117 14.60 -20.30 4.00
C MET A 117 13.58 -19.64 4.95
N ILE A 118 13.24 -18.36 4.78
CA ILE A 118 12.24 -17.66 5.60
C ILE A 118 10.83 -18.27 5.45
N PHE A 119 10.44 -18.66 4.22
CA PHE A 119 9.19 -19.39 3.99
C PHE A 119 9.21 -20.78 4.64
N ASN A 120 10.31 -21.52 4.53
CA ASN A 120 10.47 -22.85 5.11
C ASN A 120 10.53 -22.82 6.65
N LEU A 121 11.01 -21.72 7.24
CA LEU A 121 11.02 -21.47 8.69
C LEU A 121 9.64 -21.10 9.27
N GLY A 122 8.63 -20.87 8.41
CA GLY A 122 7.26 -20.57 8.85
C GLY A 122 7.09 -19.19 9.47
N TRP A 123 8.00 -18.25 9.21
CA TRP A 123 7.95 -16.89 9.75
C TRP A 123 6.98 -15.97 8.99
N LEU A 124 6.49 -16.40 7.84
CA LEU A 124 5.52 -15.67 7.02
C LEU A 124 4.20 -16.47 6.92
N PRO A 125 3.03 -15.81 6.94
CA PRO A 125 1.75 -16.47 6.67
C PRO A 125 1.78 -17.10 5.28
N LYS A 126 1.25 -18.32 5.15
CA LYS A 126 1.16 -18.97 3.83
C LYS A 126 0.15 -18.24 2.94
N PRO A 127 0.28 -18.32 1.61
CA PRO A 127 -0.76 -17.82 0.71
C PRO A 127 -2.13 -18.42 1.05
N GLY A 128 -3.13 -17.59 1.31
CA GLY A 128 -4.47 -18.01 1.77
C GLY A 128 -4.66 -18.04 3.28
N ASP A 129 -3.59 -18.00 4.08
CA ASP A 129 -3.67 -17.79 5.53
C ASP A 129 -3.81 -16.28 5.80
N GLY A 130 -4.79 -15.96 6.64
CA GLY A 130 -5.05 -14.61 7.13
C GLY A 130 -5.31 -14.63 8.64
N PRO A 131 -5.32 -13.44 9.29
CA PRO A 131 -5.65 -13.34 10.70
C PRO A 131 -6.98 -14.03 11.02
N SER A 132 -7.09 -14.64 12.20
CA SER A 132 -8.34 -15.28 12.64
C SER A 132 -9.51 -14.27 12.67
N ARG A 133 -10.76 -14.73 12.49
CA ARG A 133 -11.95 -13.85 12.60
C ARG A 133 -11.96 -13.03 13.90
N ARG A 134 -11.48 -13.61 15.00
CA ARG A 134 -11.37 -12.94 16.30
C ARG A 134 -10.27 -11.88 16.33
N THR A 135 -9.17 -12.07 15.59
CA THR A 135 -8.10 -11.06 15.44
C THR A 135 -8.61 -9.90 14.60
N MET A 136 -9.26 -10.20 13.47
CA MET A 136 -9.86 -9.23 12.56
C MET A 136 -10.92 -8.36 13.24
N ALA A 137 -11.87 -8.97 13.97
CA ALA A 137 -12.92 -8.24 14.69
C ALA A 137 -12.41 -7.34 15.82
N ARG A 138 -11.22 -7.64 16.38
CA ARG A 138 -10.56 -6.80 17.40
C ARG A 138 -9.70 -5.69 16.78
N GLY A 139 -9.51 -5.72 15.47
CA GLY A 139 -8.83 -4.67 14.73
C GLY A 139 -9.61 -3.36 14.71
N TYR A 140 -8.96 -2.33 14.19
CA TYR A 140 -9.59 -1.04 13.96
C TYR A 140 -8.86 -0.28 12.86
N CYS A 141 -9.64 0.54 12.15
CA CYS A 141 -9.15 1.45 11.13
C CYS A 141 -9.51 2.89 11.50
N LEU A 142 -8.52 3.78 11.51
CA LEU A 142 -8.70 5.21 11.67
C LEU A 142 -8.07 5.88 10.46
N THR A 143 -8.88 6.61 9.71
CA THR A 143 -8.45 7.32 8.50
C THR A 143 -8.79 8.79 8.65
N THR A 144 -7.81 9.64 8.39
CA THR A 144 -8.02 11.09 8.31
C THR A 144 -7.75 11.54 6.89
N PHE A 145 -8.74 12.15 6.26
CA PHE A 145 -8.64 12.74 4.93
C PHE A 145 -8.36 14.22 5.06
N TYR A 146 -7.39 14.70 4.30
CA TYR A 146 -7.10 16.12 4.14
C TYR A 146 -7.37 16.47 2.68
N ALA A 147 -8.31 17.38 2.45
CA ALA A 147 -8.63 17.89 1.12
C ALA A 147 -8.24 19.36 1.03
N THR A 148 -7.58 19.76 -0.05
CA THR A 148 -7.27 21.16 -0.32
C THR A 148 -7.95 21.56 -1.61
N SER A 149 -8.64 22.71 -1.61
CA SER A 149 -9.29 23.24 -2.81
C SER A 149 -8.26 23.58 -3.90
N ALA A 150 -8.70 23.63 -5.16
CA ALA A 150 -7.82 23.93 -6.30
C ALA A 150 -7.12 25.30 -6.19
N ASP A 151 -7.73 26.26 -5.49
CA ASP A 151 -7.16 27.58 -5.23
C ASP A 151 -6.29 27.63 -3.95
N GLY A 152 -6.16 26.50 -3.23
CA GLY A 152 -5.33 26.37 -2.03
C GLY A 152 -5.88 27.01 -0.77
N LYS A 153 -7.08 27.62 -0.82
CA LYS A 153 -7.60 28.45 0.27
C LYS A 153 -8.41 27.67 1.31
N CYS A 154 -9.05 26.59 0.91
CA CYS A 154 -9.83 25.74 1.81
C CYS A 154 -9.06 24.44 2.08
N VAL A 155 -8.90 24.11 3.36
CA VAL A 155 -8.43 22.79 3.80
C VAL A 155 -9.52 22.15 4.64
N GLU A 156 -10.12 21.08 4.13
CA GLU A 156 -11.11 20.29 4.86
C GLU A 156 -10.45 19.06 5.47
N THR A 157 -10.90 18.69 6.67
CA THR A 157 -10.46 17.48 7.37
C THR A 157 -11.65 16.61 7.70
N LEU A 158 -11.65 15.38 7.20
CA LEU A 158 -12.65 14.37 7.53
C LEU A 158 -11.97 13.24 8.30
N ARG A 159 -12.58 12.82 9.41
CA ARG A 159 -12.13 11.63 10.15
C ARG A 159 -13.15 10.52 9.99
N TRP A 160 -12.66 9.35 9.64
CA TRP A 160 -13.44 8.13 9.55
C TRP A 160 -12.82 7.07 10.46
N ALA A 161 -13.66 6.45 11.26
CA ALA A 161 -13.29 5.39 12.17
C ALA A 161 -14.16 4.16 11.88
N ASN A 162 -13.54 3.00 11.83
CA ASN A 162 -14.24 1.73 11.67
C ASN A 162 -13.70 0.68 12.63
N VAL A 163 -14.61 -0.18 13.09
CA VAL A 163 -14.28 -1.36 13.89
C VAL A 163 -13.97 -2.52 12.96
N GLY A 164 -12.96 -3.30 13.32
CA GLY A 164 -12.43 -4.36 12.48
C GLY A 164 -11.23 -3.92 11.65
N ASP A 165 -10.40 -4.89 11.31
CA ASP A 165 -9.23 -4.64 10.48
C ASP A 165 -9.65 -4.23 9.04
N PRO A 166 -8.89 -3.33 8.40
CA PRO A 166 -9.24 -2.84 7.07
C PRO A 166 -9.00 -3.87 5.94
N GLY A 167 -8.22 -4.91 6.18
CA GLY A 167 -7.81 -5.85 5.12
C GLY A 167 -8.81 -6.98 4.92
N GLY A 168 -9.38 -7.50 6.00
CA GLY A 168 -10.33 -8.60 6.02
C GLY A 168 -11.72 -8.14 6.45
N PHE A 169 -11.86 -7.66 7.69
CA PHE A 169 -13.20 -7.37 8.24
C PHE A 169 -13.96 -6.28 7.49
N ALA A 170 -13.28 -5.21 7.04
CA ALA A 170 -13.94 -4.08 6.39
C ALA A 170 -14.20 -4.27 4.88
N THR A 171 -13.49 -5.18 4.23
CA THR A 171 -13.44 -5.30 2.76
C THR A 171 -13.86 -6.67 2.25
N ALA A 172 -13.69 -7.74 3.04
CA ALA A 172 -14.26 -9.04 2.74
C ALA A 172 -15.62 -9.17 3.44
N VAL A 173 -16.68 -9.32 2.64
CA VAL A 173 -18.01 -9.64 3.16
C VAL A 173 -17.94 -11.06 3.72
N TYR A 174 -17.80 -11.18 5.04
CA TYR A 174 -17.99 -12.45 5.72
C TYR A 174 -19.48 -12.78 5.70
N GLN A 175 -19.90 -13.60 4.73
CA GLN A 175 -21.07 -14.45 4.90
C GLN A 175 -20.75 -15.60 5.87
#